data_AF-A0A2T7A5K7-F1
#
_entry.id   AF-A0A2T7A5K7-F1
#
_cell.length_a   1.000
_cell.length_b   1.000
_cell.length_c   1.000
_cell.angle_alpha   90.00
_cell.angle_beta   90.00
_cell.angle_gamma   90.00
#
_symmetry.space_group_name_H-M   'P 1'
#
loop_
_entity.id
_entity.type
_entity.pdbx_description
1 polymer ?
#
loop_
_entity_poly.entity_id
_entity_poly.type
_entity_poly.pdbx_seq_one_letter_code
_entity_poly.pdbx_strand_id
1 'polypeptide(L)'
;MVSIKIRMFHLRSRLALIRSGTGAAILPPDVRKLGLTFAMKNADGHMGPRKFWRHYLPRLKYHNPDVDMQVTRERVSAGDATLVIEFGTFPLLACRFPEGTAD
;
A
#
# COMPACT_ATOMS: atom_id res chain seq x y z
N MET A 1 -12.36 3.42 -34.28
CA MET A 1 -12.74 4.09 -33.01
C MET A 1 -13.48 3.07 -32.14
N VAL A 2 -13.12 2.89 -30.86
CA VAL A 2 -13.75 1.89 -29.96
C VAL A 2 -15.00 2.47 -29.29
N SER A 3 -16.09 1.70 -29.23
CA SER A 3 -17.35 2.12 -28.62
C SER A 3 -17.22 2.52 -27.14
N ILE A 4 -17.95 3.55 -26.72
CA ILE A 4 -18.03 4.01 -25.32
C ILE A 4 -18.47 2.88 -24.40
N LYS A 5 -19.44 2.05 -24.82
CA LYS A 5 -19.95 0.93 -24.00
C LYS A 5 -18.82 -0.05 -23.64
N ILE A 6 -17.95 -0.36 -24.60
CA ILE A 6 -16.79 -1.25 -24.40
C ILE A 6 -15.80 -0.60 -23.42
N ARG A 7 -15.49 0.70 -23.60
CA ARG A 7 -14.58 1.42 -22.69
C ARG A 7 -15.11 1.44 -21.25
N MET A 8 -16.39 1.76 -21.07
CA MET A 8 -17.03 1.81 -19.75
C MET A 8 -17.11 0.45 -19.08
N PHE A 9 -17.30 -0.63 -19.83
CA PHE A 9 -17.27 -1.99 -19.29
C PHE A 9 -15.92 -2.33 -18.67
N HIS A 10 -14.82 -2.08 -19.40
CA HIS A 10 -13.46 -2.34 -18.90
C HIS A 10 -13.06 -1.43 -17.73
N LEU A 11 -13.50 -0.17 -17.73
CA LEU A 11 -13.25 0.73 -16.61
C LEU A 11 -13.98 0.25 -15.35
N ARG A 12 -15.27 -0.07 -15.47
CA ARG A 12 -16.09 -0.55 -14.34
C ARG A 12 -15.52 -1.82 -13.72
N SER A 13 -15.09 -2.79 -14.54
CA SER A 13 -14.49 -4.02 -14.04
C SER A 13 -13.18 -3.77 -13.28
N ARG A 14 -12.33 -2.86 -13.77
CA ARG A 14 -11.09 -2.46 -13.07
C ARG A 14 -11.35 -1.73 -11.76
N LEU A 15 -12.30 -0.80 -11.74
CA LEU A 15 -12.65 -0.06 -10.51
C LEU A 15 -13.28 -0.98 -9.46
N ALA A 16 -14.10 -1.95 -9.87
CA ALA A 16 -14.64 -2.96 -8.97
C ALA A 16 -13.52 -3.77 -8.27
N LEU A 17 -12.48 -4.15 -9.02
CA LEU A 17 -11.32 -4.86 -8.47
C LEU A 17 -10.48 -4.00 -7.51
N ILE A 18 -10.48 -2.68 -7.65
CA ILE A 18 -9.79 -1.77 -6.73
C ILE A 18 -10.58 -1.67 -5.42
N ARG A 19 -11.91 -1.53 -5.53
CA ARG A 19 -12.79 -1.32 -4.37
C ARG A 19 -12.94 -2.57 -3.50
N SER A 20 -13.16 -3.74 -4.10
CA SER A 20 -13.51 -4.97 -3.37
C SER A 20 -12.60 -6.16 -3.71
N GLY A 21 -11.43 -5.91 -4.28
CA GLY A 21 -10.46 -6.97 -4.58
C GLY A 21 -9.71 -7.46 -3.34
N THR A 22 -9.05 -8.61 -3.47
CA THR A 22 -8.21 -9.17 -2.41
C THR A 22 -7.07 -8.22 -2.01
N GLY A 23 -6.83 -8.04 -0.71
CA GLY A 23 -5.85 -7.07 -0.20
C GLY A 23 -6.29 -5.61 -0.24
N ALA A 24 -7.58 -5.36 -0.48
CA ALA A 24 -8.24 -4.15 0.02
C ALA A 24 -8.35 -4.28 1.55
N ALA A 25 -7.43 -3.66 2.26
CA ALA A 25 -7.39 -3.63 3.72
C ALA A 25 -7.33 -2.19 4.19
N ILE A 26 -7.88 -1.91 5.36
CA ILE A 26 -7.73 -0.64 6.05
C ILE A 26 -6.53 -0.79 6.98
N LEU A 27 -5.45 -0.04 6.70
CA LEU A 27 -4.28 -0.01 7.57
C LEU A 27 -4.62 0.63 8.93
N PRO A 28 -3.94 0.20 10.02
CA PRO A 28 -4.04 0.90 11.30
C PRO A 28 -3.52 2.33 11.14
N PRO A 29 -4.03 3.28 11.95
CA PRO A 29 -3.66 4.68 11.84
C PRO A 29 -2.17 4.94 12.09
N ASP A 30 -1.50 4.00 12.79
CA ASP A 30 -0.06 4.05 13.10
C ASP A 30 0.83 4.05 11.86
N VAL A 31 0.36 3.51 10.73
CA VAL A 31 1.16 3.47 9.50
C VAL A 31 1.06 4.80 8.78
N ARG A 32 2.19 5.50 8.60
CA ARG A 32 2.23 6.79 7.89
C ARG A 32 2.78 6.69 6.49
N LYS A 33 3.81 5.86 6.27
CA LYS A 33 4.47 5.77 4.96
C LYS A 33 4.88 4.34 4.62
N LEU A 34 4.70 4.00 3.35
CA LEU A 34 5.10 2.74 2.73
C LEU A 34 6.05 3.04 1.57
N GLY A 35 7.30 2.58 1.68
CA GLY A 35 8.31 2.69 0.63
C GLY A 35 8.61 1.33 0.02
N LEU A 36 8.32 1.13 -1.27
CA LEU A 36 8.65 -0.09 -2.00
C LEU A 36 9.79 0.19 -2.99
N THR A 37 10.93 -0.49 -2.81
CA THR A 37 12.08 -0.41 -3.72
C THR A 37 12.29 -1.75 -4.41
N PHE A 38 12.37 -1.75 -5.75
CA PHE A 38 12.68 -2.95 -6.53
C PHE A 38 13.28 -2.62 -7.90
N ALA A 39 14.00 -3.57 -8.49
CA ALA A 39 14.60 -3.41 -9.80
C ALA A 39 13.57 -3.39 -10.95
N MET A 40 13.91 -2.73 -12.06
CA MET A 40 13.07 -2.73 -13.27
C MET A 40 13.05 -4.08 -13.97
N LYS A 41 14.16 -4.84 -13.90
CA LYS A 41 14.29 -6.18 -14.48
C LYS A 41 13.59 -7.20 -13.57
N ASN A 42 13.04 -8.25 -14.19
CA ASN A 42 12.37 -9.35 -13.48
C ASN A 42 13.33 -10.47 -13.04
N ALA A 43 14.64 -10.22 -13.06
CA ALA A 43 15.61 -11.18 -12.56
C ALA A 43 15.55 -11.25 -11.02
N ASP A 44 16.24 -12.22 -10.42
CA ASP A 44 16.59 -12.22 -9.00
C ASP A 44 15.43 -12.06 -8.01
N GLY A 45 14.26 -12.62 -8.32
CA GLY A 45 13.12 -12.63 -7.39
C GLY A 45 12.28 -11.34 -7.34
N HIS A 46 12.59 -10.33 -8.15
CA HIS A 46 11.83 -9.06 -8.18
C HIS A 46 10.40 -9.16 -8.73
N MET A 47 9.95 -10.35 -9.17
CA MET A 47 8.59 -10.57 -9.68
C MET A 47 7.51 -10.35 -8.61
N GLY A 48 7.77 -10.74 -7.36
CA GLY A 48 6.85 -10.58 -6.22
C GLY A 48 6.47 -9.11 -5.99
N PRO A 49 7.45 -8.22 -5.71
CA PRO A 49 7.25 -6.77 -5.57
C PRO A 49 6.50 -6.15 -6.76
N ARG A 50 6.82 -6.58 -7.99
CA ARG A 50 6.14 -6.09 -9.20
C ARG A 50 4.65 -6.46 -9.22
N LYS A 51 4.30 -7.69 -8.83
CA LYS A 51 2.90 -8.12 -8.70
C LYS A 51 2.21 -7.39 -7.55
N PHE A 52 2.90 -7.20 -6.43
CA PHE A 52 2.41 -6.43 -5.29
C PHE A 52 2.03 -5.00 -5.69
N TRP A 53 2.95 -4.29 -6.35
CA TRP A 53 2.71 -2.94 -6.87
C TRP A 53 1.55 -2.87 -7.87
N ARG A 54 1.43 -3.83 -8.80
CA ARG A 54 0.39 -3.77 -9.84
C ARG A 54 -1.01 -4.13 -9.34
N HIS A 55 -1.11 -5.04 -8.38
CA HIS A 55 -2.41 -5.62 -7.99
C HIS A 55 -2.89 -5.19 -6.61
N TYR A 56 -1.99 -5.04 -5.63
CA TYR A 56 -2.36 -4.85 -4.24
C TYR A 56 -2.20 -3.40 -3.79
N LEU A 57 -1.10 -2.73 -4.16
CA LEU A 57 -0.83 -1.34 -3.78
C LEU A 57 -1.96 -0.36 -4.18
N PRO A 58 -2.57 -0.44 -5.39
CA PRO A 58 -3.66 0.45 -5.77
C PRO A 58 -4.93 0.23 -4.94
N ARG A 59 -5.18 -1.02 -4.51
CA ARG A 59 -6.31 -1.37 -3.63
C ARG A 59 -6.10 -0.77 -2.25
N LEU A 60 -4.88 -0.88 -1.72
CA LEU A 60 -4.51 -0.32 -0.42
C LEU A 60 -4.62 1.21 -0.42
N LYS A 61 -4.11 1.89 -1.46
CA LYS A 61 -4.18 3.35 -1.56
C LYS A 61 -5.61 3.89 -1.68
N TYR A 62 -6.51 3.12 -2.30
CA TYR A 62 -7.91 3.50 -2.42
C TYR A 62 -8.65 3.57 -1.08
N HIS A 63 -8.32 2.67 -0.15
CA HIS A 63 -8.91 2.65 1.20
C HIS A 63 -8.16 3.53 2.19
N ASN A 64 -6.86 3.77 1.95
CA ASN A 64 -6.00 4.58 2.81
C ASN A 64 -5.40 5.77 2.04
N PRO A 65 -6.17 6.84 1.79
CA PRO A 65 -5.66 8.01 1.08
C PRO A 65 -4.55 8.73 1.86
N ASP A 66 -4.61 8.73 3.20
CA ASP A 66 -3.70 9.46 4.08
C ASP A 66 -2.30 8.85 4.18
N VAL A 67 -2.15 7.56 3.88
CA VAL A 67 -0.86 6.87 3.93
C VAL A 67 -0.05 7.21 2.69
N ASP A 68 1.16 7.74 2.86
CA ASP A 68 2.06 8.00 1.73
C ASP A 68 2.61 6.68 1.20
N MET A 69 2.47 6.43 -0.11
CA MET A 69 2.91 5.19 -0.75
C MET A 69 3.86 5.52 -1.89
N GLN A 70 5.15 5.28 -1.67
CA GLN A 70 6.21 5.59 -2.61
C GLN A 70 6.77 4.32 -3.24
N VAL A 71 7.01 4.36 -4.56
CA VAL A 71 7.55 3.24 -5.32
C VAL A 71 8.78 3.70 -6.09
N THR A 72 9.94 3.18 -5.71
CA THR A 72 11.22 3.45 -6.39
C THR A 72 11.61 2.25 -7.24
N ARG A 73 11.81 2.51 -8.54
CA ARG A 73 12.22 1.49 -9.51
C ARG A 73 13.64 1.74 -9.97
N GLU A 74 14.54 0.86 -9.57
CA GLU A 74 15.97 0.99 -9.87
C GLU A 74 16.31 0.33 -11.21
N ARG A 75 17.23 0.94 -11.97
CA ARG A 75 17.70 0.37 -13.26
C ARG A 75 18.76 -0.71 -13.05
N VAL A 76 19.52 -0.62 -11.97
CA VAL A 76 20.57 -1.56 -11.61
C VAL A 76 19.94 -2.63 -10.72
N SER A 77 20.12 -3.91 -11.08
CA SER A 77 19.48 -5.05 -10.42
C SER A 77 20.26 -5.58 -9.21
N ALA A 78 21.21 -4.80 -8.69
CA ALA A 78 22.16 -5.27 -7.68
C ALA A 78 21.61 -5.21 -6.25
N GLY A 79 20.47 -4.53 -6.03
CA GLY A 79 19.85 -4.38 -4.71
C GLY A 79 18.67 -5.32 -4.51
N ASP A 80 18.52 -5.83 -3.29
CA ASP A 80 17.38 -6.65 -2.89
C ASP A 80 16.07 -5.85 -2.90
N ALA A 81 14.96 -6.53 -3.19
CA ALA A 81 13.65 -5.90 -3.10
C ALA A 81 13.26 -5.63 -1.64
N THR A 82 13.13 -4.36 -1.28
CA THR A 82 12.86 -3.95 0.10
C THR A 82 11.51 -3.23 0.19
N LEU A 83 10.74 -3.57 1.23
CA LEU A 83 9.54 -2.86 1.64
C LEU A 83 9.80 -2.22 3.01
N VAL A 84 9.73 -0.89 3.06
CA VAL A 84 9.91 -0.09 4.27
C VAL A 84 8.54 0.40 4.72
N ILE A 85 8.22 0.20 5.99
CA ILE A 85 6.98 0.66 6.62
C ILE A 85 7.38 1.60 7.75
N GLU A 86 6.97 2.86 7.65
CA GLU A 86 7.20 3.87 8.67
C GLU A 86 5.94 4.02 9.52
N PHE A 87 6.09 3.72 10.80
CA PHE A 87 5.04 3.91 11.80
C PHE A 87 5.22 5.27 12.47
N GLY A 88 4.16 6.07 12.47
CA GLY A 88 4.08 7.25 13.31
C GLY A 88 3.83 6.82 14.74
N THR A 89 4.72 7.19 15.66
CA THR A 89 4.45 7.06 17.09
C THR A 89 3.23 7.91 17.42
N PHE A 90 2.09 7.28 17.68
CA PHE A 90 1.04 7.94 18.44
C PHE A 90 1.57 8.16 19.85
N PRO A 91 1.51 9.39 20.40
CA PRO A 91 1.88 9.58 21.79
C PRO A 91 0.94 8.72 22.64
N LEU A 92 1.54 7.86 23.47
CA LEU A 92 0.91 6.95 24.45
C LEU A 92 0.09 7.68 25.55
N LEU A 93 -0.40 8.89 25.28
CA LEU A 93 -1.04 9.77 26.25
C LEU A 93 -2.54 9.53 26.45
N ALA A 94 -3.17 8.60 25.73
CA ALA A 94 -4.61 8.37 25.87
C ALA A 94 -5.00 7.33 26.94
N CYS A 95 -4.06 6.54 27.47
CA CYS A 95 -4.38 5.45 28.42
C CYS A 95 -3.50 5.42 29.69
N ARG A 96 -3.05 6.58 30.20
CA ARG A 96 -2.69 6.62 31.62
C ARG A 96 -3.99 6.61 32.41
N PHE A 97 -4.36 5.45 32.94
CA PHE A 97 -5.29 5.39 34.06
C PHE A 97 -4.72 6.28 35.18
N PRO A 98 -5.54 7.16 35.80
CA PRO A 98 -5.12 7.80 37.04
C PRO A 98 -4.94 6.68 38.06
N GLU A 99 -3.70 6.46 38.51
CA GLU A 99 -3.44 5.65 39.69
C GLU A 99 -4.21 6.30 40.83
N GLY A 100 -5.31 5.65 41.22
CA GLY A 100 -6.14 6.08 42.32
C GLY A 100 -5.33 6.02 43.60
N THR A 101 -5.23 7.17 44.27
CA THR A 101 -4.84 7.28 45.67
C THR A 101 -5.81 6.44 46.51
N ALA A 102 -5.31 5.38 47.13
CA ALA A 102 -5.97 4.69 48.22
C ALA A 102 -4.97 4.56 49.36
N ASP A 103 -5.22 5.37 50.39
CA ASP A 103 -4.86 5.28 51.82
C ASP A 103 -3.39 5.04 52.22
#